data_AF-A0A1F3ZAP0-F1
#
_entry.id   AF-A0A1F3ZAP0-F1
#
_cell.length_a   1.000
_cell.length_b   1.000
_cell.length_c   1.000
_cell.angle_alpha   90.00
_cell.angle_beta   90.00
_cell.angle_gamma   90.00
#
_symmetry.space_group_name_H-M   'P 1'
#
loop_
_entity.id
_entity.type
_entity.pdbx_description
1 polymer ?
#
loop_
_entity_poly.entity_id
_entity_poly.type
_entity_poly.pdbx_seq_one_letter_code
_entity_poly.pdbx_strand_id
1 'polypeptide(L)'
;KYLLQVPSTAGARTAREMVILALMRLARADPQAAAVRWNESLRAGFSAEDQGYVWGQIAHWGARRHLPEAMSWFAQASDTTLNDQQLAWRARIALRNGAWPEVRAAIEKMRPQARLDSTWIYWHARALKEAGSTDAARAEFSRIAAEFSFYGQLAAEEQGLVFKLPAQASAPTTEELSQAIALPGLQRAMALFRLDLRTEAVREWNWSLRGMDDRQLIAASEIAKRNEIWDRAINTADRTVAQHDFALRYLAPYQQVFAGQARAQKLEEHWVLGLVRQESRFISNAKSSVGAAGLMQLMPATARWVARKMGMKDFQWAKVHSVEVNAALGSFYLKTVLDDLDGQTVLASAAYNAGPGRARRWQDDKPLEGAIYAESIPFDETRDYVKKVMTNALYYAAVHGGNPRSLHERMGVIGARGRAQSSNIP
;
A
#
# COMPACT_ATOMS: atom_id res chain seq x y z
N LYS A 1 -19.91 -0.16 30.04
CA LYS A 1 -20.03 -0.47 31.49
C LYS A 1 -19.36 0.62 32.34
N TYR A 2 -18.04 0.83 32.27
CA TYR A 2 -17.37 1.91 33.03
C TYR A 2 -17.98 3.31 32.79
N LEU A 3 -18.14 3.74 31.53
CA LEU A 3 -18.74 5.05 31.19
C LEU A 3 -20.18 5.26 31.67
N LEU A 4 -20.87 4.22 32.15
CA LEU A 4 -22.23 4.31 32.71
C LEU A 4 -22.22 4.60 34.22
N GLN A 5 -21.07 4.46 34.89
CA GLN A 5 -20.92 4.53 36.35
C GLN A 5 -20.11 5.74 36.82
N VAL A 6 -19.62 6.58 35.91
CA VAL A 6 -18.79 7.74 36.26
C VAL A 6 -19.70 8.89 36.75
N PRO A 7 -19.53 9.40 37.99
CA PRO A 7 -20.22 10.59 38.46
C PRO A 7 -19.86 11.80 37.58
N SER A 8 -20.77 12.77 37.46
CA SER A 8 -20.62 14.00 36.66
C SER A 8 -19.46 14.91 37.11
N THR A 9 -18.83 14.62 38.24
CA THR A 9 -17.70 15.38 38.78
C THR A 9 -16.37 14.64 38.56
N ALA A 10 -15.75 14.83 37.39
CA ALA A 10 -14.40 14.36 37.08
C ALA A 10 -13.30 15.19 37.80
N GLY A 11 -13.47 15.46 39.09
CA GLY A 11 -12.62 16.40 39.85
C GLY A 11 -11.22 15.89 40.16
N ALA A 12 -11.00 14.57 40.18
CA ALA A 12 -9.67 13.99 40.33
C ALA A 12 -9.05 13.71 38.94
N ARG A 13 -7.83 14.19 38.70
CA ARG A 13 -7.07 13.99 37.44
C ARG A 13 -7.16 12.56 36.89
N THR A 14 -7.06 11.56 37.76
CA THR A 14 -7.15 10.14 37.40
C THR A 14 -8.53 9.74 36.86
N ALA A 15 -9.63 10.27 37.42
CA ALA A 15 -10.98 9.98 36.93
C ALA A 15 -11.20 10.60 35.54
N ARG A 16 -10.71 11.82 35.32
CA ARG A 16 -10.72 12.51 34.03
C ARG A 16 -9.98 11.71 32.95
N GLU A 17 -8.75 11.29 33.24
CA GLU A 17 -7.92 10.50 32.31
C GLU A 17 -8.56 9.13 31.99
N MET A 18 -9.21 8.49 32.98
CA MET A 18 -9.91 7.23 32.77
C MET A 18 -11.16 7.36 31.89
N VAL A 19 -11.91 8.46 32.01
CA VAL A 19 -13.03 8.75 31.10
C VAL A 19 -12.54 8.94 29.67
N ILE A 20 -11.47 9.72 29.47
CA ILE A 20 -10.86 9.92 28.14
C ILE A 20 -10.42 8.57 27.56
N LEU A 21 -9.70 7.76 28.34
CA LEU A 21 -9.24 6.45 27.89
C LEU A 21 -10.40 5.49 27.53
N ALA A 22 -11.48 5.52 28.30
CA ALA A 22 -12.67 4.75 28.01
C ALA A 22 -13.40 5.23 26.74
N LEU A 23 -13.45 6.56 26.52
CA LEU A 23 -13.97 7.14 25.28
C LEU A 23 -13.11 6.81 24.06
N MET A 24 -11.78 6.80 24.19
CA MET A 24 -10.88 6.40 23.10
C MET A 24 -11.09 4.94 22.70
N ARG A 25 -11.31 4.05 23.69
CA ARG A 25 -11.66 2.65 23.42
C ARG A 25 -13.03 2.53 22.76
N LEU A 26 -14.02 3.31 23.22
CA LEU A 26 -15.33 3.34 22.58
C LEU A 26 -15.23 3.87 21.15
N ALA A 27 -14.52 4.97 20.89
CA ALA A 27 -14.36 5.56 19.57
C ALA A 27 -13.73 4.58 18.58
N ARG A 28 -12.76 3.77 19.01
CA ARG A 28 -12.19 2.71 18.17
C ARG A 28 -13.23 1.67 17.76
N ALA A 29 -14.15 1.31 18.66
CA ALA A 29 -15.19 0.30 18.44
C ALA A 29 -16.47 0.85 17.78
N ASP A 30 -16.81 2.11 18.05
CA ASP A 30 -17.99 2.83 17.58
C ASP A 30 -17.78 4.36 17.78
N PRO A 31 -17.27 5.07 16.76
CA PRO A 31 -17.07 6.51 16.82
C PRO A 31 -18.36 7.31 17.03
N GLN A 32 -19.49 6.85 16.47
CA GLN A 32 -20.77 7.55 16.60
C GLN A 32 -21.29 7.46 18.03
N ALA A 33 -21.27 6.27 18.64
CA ALA A 33 -21.63 6.11 20.04
C ALA A 33 -20.69 6.91 20.97
N ALA A 34 -19.40 6.97 20.65
CA ALA A 34 -18.46 7.81 21.39
C ALA A 34 -18.79 9.31 21.26
N ALA A 35 -19.10 9.79 20.05
CA ALA A 35 -19.48 11.18 19.79
C ALA A 35 -20.74 11.58 20.56
N VAL A 36 -21.79 10.75 20.50
CA VAL A 36 -23.05 10.95 21.23
C VAL A 36 -22.78 11.02 22.73
N ARG A 37 -22.11 10.00 23.29
CA ARG A 37 -21.83 9.92 24.72
C ARG A 37 -20.97 11.08 25.22
N TRP A 38 -19.99 11.49 24.41
CA TRP A 38 -19.14 12.63 24.70
C TRP A 38 -19.93 13.93 24.72
N ASN A 39 -20.65 14.23 23.64
CA ASN A 39 -21.33 15.50 23.45
C ASN A 39 -22.50 15.72 24.42
N GLU A 40 -23.26 14.67 24.72
CA GLU A 40 -24.49 14.79 25.52
C GLU A 40 -24.26 14.67 27.03
N SER A 41 -23.27 13.89 27.47
CA SER A 41 -23.19 13.48 28.89
C SER A 41 -21.89 13.86 29.59
N LEU A 42 -20.78 14.04 28.88
CA LEU A 42 -19.45 14.09 29.50
C LEU A 42 -18.71 15.41 29.25
N ARG A 43 -18.89 16.01 28.07
CA ARG A 43 -18.09 17.16 27.58
C ARG A 43 -18.02 18.34 28.55
N ALA A 44 -19.13 18.70 29.20
CA ALA A 44 -19.24 19.92 30.02
C ALA A 44 -18.28 19.95 31.23
N GLY A 45 -17.84 18.79 31.71
CA GLY A 45 -16.92 18.69 32.85
C GLY A 45 -15.42 18.78 32.51
N PHE A 46 -15.07 19.02 31.25
CA PHE A 46 -13.67 18.97 30.76
C PHE A 46 -13.19 20.33 30.26
N SER A 47 -11.88 20.58 30.35
CA SER A 47 -11.24 21.80 29.82
C SER A 47 -11.36 21.86 28.29
N ALA A 48 -11.23 23.05 27.70
CA ALA A 48 -11.26 23.20 26.24
C ALA A 48 -10.20 22.32 25.52
N GLU A 49 -9.01 22.20 26.12
CA GLU A 49 -7.94 21.34 25.62
C GLU A 49 -8.33 19.86 25.63
N ASP A 50 -8.84 19.36 26.77
CA ASP A 50 -9.31 17.97 26.85
C ASP A 50 -10.46 17.72 25.87
N GLN A 51 -11.35 18.70 25.72
CA GLN A 51 -12.47 18.56 24.81
C GLN A 51 -12.01 18.42 23.36
N GLY A 52 -11.08 19.27 22.94
CA GLY A 52 -10.54 19.19 21.60
C GLY A 52 -9.69 17.93 21.38
N TYR A 53 -8.96 17.46 22.40
CA TYR A 53 -8.25 16.19 22.35
C TYR A 53 -9.20 15.01 22.10
N VAL A 54 -10.29 14.90 22.88
CA VAL A 54 -11.29 13.84 22.73
C VAL A 54 -11.94 13.90 21.34
N TRP A 55 -12.31 15.09 20.87
CA TRP A 55 -12.84 15.25 19.51
C TRP A 55 -11.84 14.83 18.43
N GLY A 56 -10.56 15.17 18.57
CA GLY A 56 -9.52 14.71 17.67
C GLY A 56 -9.38 13.18 17.62
N GLN A 57 -9.59 12.49 18.74
CA GLN A 57 -9.60 11.02 18.80
C GLN A 57 -10.83 10.41 18.14
N ILE A 58 -12.02 10.95 18.43
CA ILE A 58 -13.28 10.50 17.83
C ILE A 58 -13.26 10.73 16.32
N ALA A 59 -12.84 11.92 15.88
CA ALA A 59 -12.70 12.28 14.48
C ALA A 59 -11.73 11.37 13.72
N HIS A 60 -10.58 11.04 14.32
CA HIS A 60 -9.63 10.10 13.74
C HIS A 60 -10.25 8.72 13.46
N TRP A 61 -10.95 8.14 14.44
CA TRP A 61 -11.61 6.85 14.23
C TRP A 61 -12.82 6.94 13.31
N GLY A 62 -13.53 8.06 13.32
CA GLY A 62 -14.60 8.35 12.37
C GLY A 62 -14.09 8.41 10.92
N ALA A 63 -12.99 9.11 10.69
CA ALA A 63 -12.34 9.21 9.39
C ALA A 63 -11.85 7.85 8.89
N ARG A 64 -11.27 7.02 9.77
CA ARG A 64 -10.89 5.63 9.45
C ARG A 64 -12.07 4.72 9.09
N ARG A 65 -13.29 5.08 9.51
CA ARG A 65 -14.53 4.40 9.13
C ARG A 65 -15.26 5.08 7.98
N HIS A 66 -14.68 6.14 7.41
CA HIS A 66 -15.29 6.98 6.38
C HIS A 66 -16.65 7.53 6.78
N LEU A 67 -16.83 7.87 8.06
CA LEU A 67 -18.06 8.47 8.55
C LEU A 67 -18.22 9.91 8.02
N PRO A 68 -19.42 10.31 7.55
CA PRO A 68 -19.65 11.65 7.03
C PRO A 68 -19.45 12.74 8.09
N GLU A 69 -19.68 12.44 9.36
CA GLU A 69 -19.54 13.39 10.47
C GLU A 69 -18.07 13.67 10.84
N ALA A 70 -17.12 12.86 10.38
CA ALA A 70 -15.73 12.91 10.82
C ALA A 70 -15.06 14.28 10.57
N MET A 71 -15.38 14.96 9.45
CA MET A 71 -14.91 16.32 9.21
C MET A 71 -15.44 17.32 10.25
N SER A 72 -16.73 17.23 10.58
CA SER A 72 -17.34 18.08 11.61
C SER A 72 -16.70 17.84 12.98
N TRP A 73 -16.36 16.59 13.31
CA TRP A 73 -15.68 16.24 14.55
C TRP A 73 -14.23 16.76 14.58
N PHE A 74 -13.52 16.78 13.45
CA PHE A 74 -12.21 17.45 13.38
C PHE A 74 -12.31 18.96 13.58
N ALA A 75 -13.38 19.61 13.11
CA ALA A 75 -13.63 21.02 13.38
C ALA A 75 -13.87 21.28 14.88
N GLN A 76 -14.55 20.36 15.58
CA GLN A 76 -14.76 20.44 17.04
C GLN A 76 -13.46 20.30 17.86
N ALA A 77 -12.39 19.78 17.27
CA ALA A 77 -11.07 19.76 17.92
C ALA A 77 -10.45 21.16 18.07
N SER A 78 -11.01 22.18 17.39
CA SER A 78 -10.58 23.59 17.43
C SER A 78 -9.07 23.72 17.17
N ASP A 79 -8.35 24.39 18.08
CA ASP A 79 -6.91 24.67 18.00
C ASP A 79 -6.06 23.60 18.69
N THR A 80 -6.66 22.47 19.08
CA THR A 80 -5.90 21.39 19.71
C THR A 80 -4.86 20.85 18.75
N THR A 81 -3.63 20.72 19.23
CA THR A 81 -2.53 20.11 18.49
C THR A 81 -2.83 18.63 18.24
N LEU A 82 -3.13 18.30 16.98
CA LEU A 82 -3.31 16.93 16.52
C LEU A 82 -1.93 16.33 16.18
N ASN A 83 -1.76 15.03 16.44
CA ASN A 83 -0.57 14.33 15.96
C ASN A 83 -0.63 14.08 14.44
N ASP A 84 0.51 13.78 13.81
CA ASP A 84 0.58 13.57 12.35
C ASP A 84 -0.35 12.46 11.86
N GLN A 85 -0.65 11.43 12.67
CA GLN A 85 -1.58 10.37 12.28
C GLN A 85 -3.02 10.89 12.23
N GLN A 86 -3.41 11.74 13.16
CA GLN A 86 -4.72 12.40 13.16
C GLN A 86 -4.83 13.39 12.00
N LEU A 87 -3.78 14.20 11.76
CA LEU A 87 -3.72 15.12 10.63
C LEU A 87 -3.76 14.39 9.28
N ALA A 88 -3.06 13.26 9.17
CA ALA A 88 -3.11 12.42 7.97
C ALA A 88 -4.52 11.90 7.70
N TRP A 89 -5.25 11.48 8.73
CA TRP A 89 -6.64 11.03 8.59
C TRP A 89 -7.63 12.17 8.35
N ARG A 90 -7.34 13.38 8.86
CA ARG A 90 -8.04 14.62 8.54
C ARG A 90 -7.89 14.98 7.07
N ALA A 91 -6.66 14.94 6.54
CA ALA A 91 -6.40 15.14 5.11
C ALA A 91 -7.10 14.07 4.25
N ARG A 92 -7.04 12.78 4.62
CA ARG A 92 -7.69 11.69 3.87
C ARG A 92 -9.21 11.84 3.80
N ILE A 93 -9.87 12.18 4.90
CA ILE A 93 -11.33 12.38 4.86
C ILE A 93 -11.68 13.65 4.09
N ALA A 94 -10.87 14.72 4.17
CA ALA A 94 -11.06 15.92 3.36
C ALA A 94 -10.90 15.64 1.86
N LEU A 95 -9.92 14.82 1.45
CA LEU A 95 -9.73 14.38 0.06
C LEU A 95 -11.00 13.69 -0.46
N ARG A 96 -11.57 12.74 0.28
CA ARG A 96 -12.81 12.05 -0.11
C ARG A 96 -14.00 13.00 -0.29
N ASN A 97 -14.04 14.08 0.50
CA ASN A 97 -15.08 15.09 0.43
C ASN A 97 -14.82 16.18 -0.60
N GLY A 98 -13.65 16.19 -1.27
CA GLY A 98 -13.26 17.28 -2.17
C GLY A 98 -12.98 18.60 -1.44
N ALA A 99 -12.73 18.55 -0.13
CA ALA A 99 -12.50 19.72 0.70
C ALA A 99 -11.03 20.15 0.64
N TRP A 100 -10.57 20.60 -0.52
CA TRP A 100 -9.16 20.96 -0.78
C TRP A 100 -8.55 21.98 0.21
N PRO A 101 -9.28 23.03 0.67
CA PRO A 101 -8.75 23.91 1.72
C PRO A 101 -8.42 23.17 3.02
N GLU A 102 -9.22 22.17 3.37
CA GLU A 102 -9.01 21.35 4.56
C GLU A 102 -7.88 20.34 4.37
N VAL A 103 -7.71 19.79 3.17
CA VAL A 103 -6.53 18.97 2.81
C VAL A 103 -5.25 19.77 3.05
N ARG A 104 -5.18 20.98 2.49
CA ARG A 104 -4.04 21.88 2.65
C ARG A 104 -3.78 22.20 4.12
N ALA A 105 -4.80 22.67 4.85
CA ALA A 105 -4.68 23.05 6.25
C ALA A 105 -4.22 21.89 7.14
N ALA A 106 -4.71 20.67 6.90
CA ALA A 106 -4.29 19.49 7.65
C ALA A 106 -2.82 19.15 7.40
N ILE A 107 -2.34 19.26 6.15
CA ILE A 107 -0.94 18.98 5.79
C ILE A 107 0.00 20.05 6.33
N GLU A 108 -0.35 21.34 6.23
CA GLU A 108 0.47 22.46 6.74
C GLU A 108 0.68 22.38 8.26
N LYS A 109 -0.27 21.80 9.00
CA LYS A 109 -0.17 21.55 10.46
C LYS A 109 0.69 20.35 10.84
N MET A 110 1.10 19.50 9.89
CA MET A 110 1.97 18.36 10.19
C MET A 110 3.37 18.82 10.58
N ARG A 111 4.07 17.99 11.36
CA ARG A 111 5.48 18.25 11.69
C ARG A 111 6.32 18.37 10.41
N PRO A 112 7.37 19.20 10.40
CA PRO A 112 8.21 19.41 9.21
C PRO A 112 8.70 18.11 8.56
N GLN A 113 9.11 17.12 9.36
CA GLN A 113 9.56 15.82 8.85
C GLN A 113 8.45 15.03 8.15
N ALA A 114 7.22 15.08 8.64
CA ALA A 114 6.10 14.39 8.02
C ALA A 114 5.73 15.03 6.67
N ARG A 115 5.83 16.36 6.54
CA ARG A 115 5.59 17.08 5.28
C ARG A 115 6.61 16.77 4.17
N LEU A 116 7.72 16.10 4.50
CA LEU A 116 8.69 15.64 3.51
C LEU A 116 8.32 14.30 2.86
N ASP A 117 7.29 13.61 3.36
CA ASP A 117 6.79 12.39 2.73
C ASP A 117 6.13 12.73 1.39
N SER A 118 6.50 11.99 0.33
CA SER A 118 6.00 12.21 -1.04
C SER A 118 4.48 12.17 -1.14
N THR A 119 3.80 11.43 -0.25
CA THR A 119 2.33 11.44 -0.13
C THR A 119 1.80 12.83 0.14
N TRP A 120 2.36 13.53 1.12
CA TRP A 120 1.87 14.83 1.56
C TRP A 120 2.36 15.95 0.66
N ILE A 121 3.55 15.82 0.06
CA ILE A 121 3.99 16.73 -1.00
C ILE A 121 3.01 16.67 -2.18
N TYR A 122 2.65 15.47 -2.65
CA TYR A 122 1.71 15.33 -3.77
C TYR A 122 0.33 15.92 -3.45
N TRP A 123 -0.27 15.56 -2.30
CA TRP A 123 -1.62 16.03 -1.97
C TRP A 123 -1.68 17.51 -1.61
N HIS A 124 -0.61 18.08 -1.05
CA HIS A 124 -0.50 19.52 -0.84
C HIS A 124 -0.38 20.27 -2.17
N ALA A 125 0.44 19.77 -3.10
CA ALA A 125 0.54 20.31 -4.46
C ALA A 125 -0.80 20.25 -5.21
N ARG A 126 -1.55 19.15 -5.10
CA ARG A 126 -2.92 19.04 -5.62
C ARG A 126 -3.85 20.10 -5.00
N ALA A 127 -3.82 20.28 -3.67
CA ALA A 127 -4.65 21.28 -3.00
C ALA A 127 -4.27 22.72 -3.42
N LEU A 128 -2.98 23.02 -3.64
CA LEU A 128 -2.51 24.30 -4.19
C LEU A 128 -3.02 24.52 -5.62
N LYS A 129 -2.97 23.49 -6.47
CA LYS A 129 -3.46 23.54 -7.86
C LYS A 129 -4.95 23.85 -7.90
N GLU A 130 -5.75 23.19 -7.07
CA GLU A 130 -7.19 23.42 -6.93
C GLU A 130 -7.53 24.83 -6.38
N ALA A 131 -6.64 25.40 -5.57
CA ALA A 131 -6.74 26.78 -5.12
C ALA A 131 -6.24 27.81 -6.17
N GLY A 132 -5.91 27.39 -7.40
CA GLY A 132 -5.39 28.26 -8.46
C GLY A 132 -3.90 28.63 -8.34
N SER A 133 -3.20 28.14 -7.31
CA SER A 133 -1.78 28.42 -7.06
C SER A 133 -0.86 27.50 -7.89
N THR A 134 -0.99 27.59 -9.22
CA THR A 134 -0.38 26.63 -10.17
C THR A 134 1.14 26.57 -10.10
N ASP A 135 1.82 27.72 -9.95
CA ASP A 135 3.29 27.74 -9.88
C ASP A 135 3.82 27.10 -8.59
N ALA A 136 3.16 27.34 -7.46
CA ALA A 136 3.48 26.71 -6.19
C ALA A 136 3.24 25.19 -6.24
N ALA A 137 2.12 24.76 -6.84
CA ALA A 137 1.84 23.35 -7.07
C ALA A 137 2.90 22.68 -7.94
N ARG A 138 3.30 23.33 -9.05
CA ARG A 138 4.36 22.82 -9.95
C ARG A 138 5.69 22.68 -9.22
N ALA A 139 6.07 23.66 -8.40
CA ALA A 139 7.29 23.61 -7.61
C ALA A 139 7.30 22.41 -6.65
N GLU A 140 6.16 22.07 -6.03
CA GLU A 140 6.05 20.91 -5.16
C GLU A 140 6.06 19.58 -5.92
N PHE A 141 5.31 19.48 -7.03
CA PHE A 141 5.36 18.28 -7.88
C PHE A 141 6.79 18.01 -8.37
N SER A 142 7.53 19.04 -8.79
CA SER A 142 8.92 18.93 -9.24
C SER A 142 9.87 18.32 -8.19
N ARG A 143 9.59 18.47 -6.89
CA ARG A 143 10.44 17.91 -5.82
C ARG A 143 10.45 16.39 -5.80
N ILE A 144 9.37 15.75 -6.24
CA ILE A 144 9.19 14.29 -6.16
C ILE A 144 9.02 13.65 -7.54
N ALA A 145 8.87 14.41 -8.62
CA ALA A 145 8.61 13.89 -9.97
C ALA A 145 9.72 12.96 -10.51
N ALA A 146 10.95 13.06 -9.98
CA ALA A 146 12.05 12.16 -10.34
C ALA A 146 12.03 10.84 -9.56
N GLU A 147 11.18 10.70 -8.53
CA GLU A 147 11.10 9.48 -7.74
C GLU A 147 10.37 8.38 -8.50
N PHE A 148 10.84 7.14 -8.33
CA PHE A 148 10.19 5.94 -8.88
C PHE A 148 9.03 5.42 -8.00
N SER A 149 8.48 6.31 -7.17
CA SER A 149 7.40 6.02 -6.22
C SER A 149 6.03 6.28 -6.85
N PHE A 150 4.97 5.75 -6.26
CA PHE A 150 3.58 6.01 -6.70
C PHE A 150 3.30 7.51 -6.85
N TYR A 151 3.63 8.30 -5.83
CA TYR A 151 3.39 9.74 -5.85
C TYR A 151 4.39 10.52 -6.71
N GLY A 152 5.62 10.04 -6.86
CA GLY A 152 6.55 10.62 -7.83
C GLY A 152 6.05 10.50 -9.26
N GLN A 153 5.51 9.34 -9.63
CA GLN A 153 4.93 9.13 -10.96
C GLN A 153 3.66 9.96 -11.17
N LEU A 154 2.75 10.04 -10.18
CA LEU A 154 1.60 10.96 -10.28
C LEU A 154 2.04 12.42 -10.40
N ALA A 155 3.05 12.86 -9.64
CA ALA A 155 3.57 14.23 -9.71
C ALA A 155 4.22 14.56 -11.07
N ALA A 156 4.86 13.59 -11.71
CA ALA A 156 5.37 13.74 -13.06
C ALA A 156 4.21 13.90 -14.07
N GLU A 157 3.17 13.07 -13.96
CA GLU A 157 1.99 13.12 -14.82
C GLU A 157 1.17 14.41 -14.65
N GLU A 158 1.05 14.94 -13.43
CA GLU A 158 0.40 16.23 -13.14
C GLU A 158 1.07 17.43 -13.84
N GLN A 159 2.35 17.28 -14.20
CA GLN A 159 3.14 18.27 -14.94
C GLN A 159 3.17 18.00 -16.44
N GLY A 160 2.45 16.98 -16.92
CA GLY A 160 2.44 16.57 -18.33
C GLY A 160 3.72 15.86 -18.77
N LEU A 161 4.54 15.39 -17.83
CA LEU A 161 5.73 14.60 -18.16
C LEU A 161 5.29 13.21 -18.63
N VAL A 162 5.78 12.82 -19.80
CA VAL A 162 5.57 11.48 -20.32
C VAL A 162 6.45 10.50 -19.55
N PHE A 163 5.84 9.42 -19.05
CA PHE A 163 6.56 8.34 -18.40
C PHE A 163 7.70 7.82 -19.29
N LYS A 164 8.91 7.75 -18.73
CA LYS A 164 10.07 7.15 -19.37
C LYS A 164 10.85 6.35 -18.35
N LEU A 165 11.33 5.18 -18.77
CA LEU A 165 12.34 4.48 -17.97
C LEU A 165 13.60 5.34 -17.92
N PRO A 166 14.28 5.41 -16.76
CA PRO A 166 15.57 6.07 -16.68
C PRO A 166 16.61 5.30 -17.49
N ALA A 167 17.73 5.96 -17.79
CA ALA A 167 18.85 5.34 -18.49
C ALA A 167 19.29 4.06 -17.76
N GLN A 168 19.37 2.96 -18.52
CA GLN A 168 19.79 1.68 -17.98
C GLN A 168 21.28 1.71 -17.69
N ALA A 169 21.65 1.34 -16.45
CA ALA A 169 23.05 1.15 -16.09
C ALA A 169 23.68 0.03 -16.94
N SER A 170 24.96 0.19 -17.28
CA SER A 170 25.71 -0.87 -17.98
C SER A 170 25.73 -2.15 -17.16
N ALA A 171 25.71 -3.30 -17.85
CA ALA A 171 25.88 -4.59 -17.19
C ALA A 171 27.15 -4.62 -16.32
N PRO A 172 27.15 -5.38 -15.21
CA PRO A 172 28.35 -5.54 -14.39
C PRO A 172 29.45 -6.25 -15.19
N THR A 173 30.67 -5.73 -15.08
CA THR A 173 31.86 -6.30 -15.69
C THR A 173 32.24 -7.63 -15.01
N THR A 174 33.06 -8.44 -15.69
CA THR A 174 33.61 -9.67 -15.11
C THR A 174 34.38 -9.42 -13.82
N GLU A 175 35.08 -8.29 -13.73
CA GLU A 175 35.83 -7.90 -12.52
C GLU A 175 34.88 -7.56 -11.37
N GLU A 176 33.88 -6.72 -11.58
CA GLU A 176 32.88 -6.37 -10.54
C GLU A 176 32.13 -7.62 -10.04
N LEU A 177 31.79 -8.55 -10.94
CA LEU A 177 31.19 -9.83 -10.57
C LEU A 177 32.14 -10.69 -9.74
N SER A 178 33.42 -10.76 -10.12
CA SER A 178 34.44 -11.54 -9.41
C SER A 178 34.67 -10.98 -7.99
N GLN A 179 34.75 -9.65 -7.86
CA GLN A 179 34.87 -8.98 -6.56
C GLN A 179 33.67 -9.26 -5.67
N ALA A 180 32.45 -9.16 -6.21
CA ALA A 180 31.24 -9.46 -5.44
C ALA A 180 31.14 -10.95 -5.05
N ILE A 181 31.52 -11.89 -5.92
CA ILE A 181 31.60 -13.32 -5.61
C ILE A 181 32.64 -13.61 -4.53
N ALA A 182 33.74 -12.87 -4.50
CA ALA A 182 34.81 -13.05 -3.52
C ALA A 182 34.43 -12.57 -2.11
N LEU A 183 33.33 -11.80 -1.95
CA LEU A 183 32.89 -11.30 -0.64
C LEU A 183 32.43 -12.46 0.27
N PRO A 184 33.11 -12.70 1.41
CA PRO A 184 32.79 -13.84 2.27
C PRO A 184 31.33 -13.83 2.77
N GLY A 185 30.76 -12.65 3.01
CA GLY A 185 29.38 -12.53 3.45
C GLY A 185 28.34 -12.92 2.39
N LEU A 186 28.59 -12.60 1.11
CA LEU A 186 27.72 -13.04 0.01
C LEU A 186 27.88 -14.55 -0.23
N GLN A 187 29.10 -15.09 -0.12
CA GLN A 187 29.33 -16.54 -0.19
C GLN A 187 28.58 -17.29 0.91
N ARG A 188 28.66 -16.83 2.16
CA ARG A 188 27.89 -17.39 3.28
C ARG A 188 26.39 -17.31 3.04
N ALA A 189 25.89 -16.15 2.61
CA ALA A 189 24.47 -15.98 2.31
C ALA A 189 23.99 -16.98 1.24
N MET A 190 24.73 -17.12 0.13
CA MET A 190 24.40 -18.09 -0.92
C MET A 190 24.46 -19.54 -0.43
N ALA A 191 25.44 -19.90 0.41
CA ALA A 191 25.50 -21.23 1.02
C ALA A 191 24.28 -21.50 1.91
N LEU A 192 23.87 -20.52 2.73
CA LEU A 192 22.68 -20.62 3.58
C LEU A 192 21.39 -20.75 2.75
N PHE A 193 21.26 -20.04 1.63
CA PHE A 193 20.14 -20.23 0.71
C PHE A 193 20.05 -21.66 0.15
N ARG A 194 21.19 -22.28 -0.19
CA ARG A 194 21.23 -23.67 -0.67
C ARG A 194 20.84 -24.69 0.39
N LEU A 195 20.99 -24.33 1.67
CA LEU A 195 20.57 -25.15 2.82
C LEU A 195 19.13 -24.84 3.29
N ASP A 196 18.39 -24.01 2.55
CA ASP A 196 17.05 -23.51 2.91
C ASP A 196 17.00 -22.73 4.25
N LEU A 197 18.14 -22.24 4.73
CA LEU A 197 18.26 -21.37 5.91
C LEU A 197 18.01 -19.91 5.52
N ARG A 198 16.83 -19.63 4.94
CA ARG A 198 16.50 -18.33 4.32
C ARG A 198 16.60 -17.15 5.28
N THR A 199 16.18 -17.29 6.54
CA THR A 199 16.19 -16.17 7.50
C THR A 199 17.60 -15.68 7.75
N GLU A 200 18.52 -16.61 8.00
CA GLU A 200 19.95 -16.38 8.19
C GLU A 200 20.58 -15.86 6.90
N ALA A 201 20.26 -16.48 5.76
CA ALA A 201 20.76 -16.08 4.45
C ALA A 201 20.41 -14.62 4.12
N VAL A 202 19.17 -14.20 4.35
CA VAL A 202 18.72 -12.83 4.11
C VAL A 202 19.43 -11.84 5.03
N ARG A 203 19.67 -12.21 6.30
CA ARG A 203 20.41 -11.36 7.26
C ARG A 203 21.87 -11.18 6.82
N GLU A 204 22.56 -12.27 6.48
CA GLU A 204 23.94 -12.24 5.97
C GLU A 204 24.04 -11.44 4.65
N TRP A 205 23.10 -11.66 3.73
CA TRP A 205 23.03 -10.92 2.47
C TRP A 205 22.92 -9.41 2.74
N ASN A 206 21.89 -8.99 3.48
CA ASN A 206 21.66 -7.57 3.76
C ASN A 206 22.80 -6.93 4.54
N TRP A 207 23.43 -7.67 5.46
CA TRP A 207 24.60 -7.21 6.20
C TRP A 207 25.77 -6.92 5.28
N SER A 208 25.99 -7.81 4.29
CA SER A 208 27.08 -7.70 3.31
C SER A 208 26.91 -6.52 2.36
N LEU A 209 25.68 -6.09 2.10
CA LEU A 209 25.39 -4.96 1.20
C LEU A 209 25.61 -3.57 1.82
N ARG A 210 25.97 -3.45 3.10
CA ARG A 210 26.15 -2.13 3.71
C ARG A 210 27.41 -1.45 3.20
N GLY A 211 27.29 -0.18 2.84
CA GLY A 211 28.40 0.62 2.32
C GLY A 211 28.72 0.35 0.85
N MET A 212 28.00 -0.56 0.18
CA MET A 212 28.16 -0.77 -1.26
C MET A 212 27.66 0.43 -2.06
N ASP A 213 28.38 0.77 -3.12
CA ASP A 213 27.91 1.69 -4.15
C ASP A 213 26.97 1.02 -5.15
N ASP A 214 26.43 1.79 -6.10
CA ASP A 214 25.49 1.28 -7.10
C ASP A 214 26.08 0.19 -8.00
N ARG A 215 27.37 0.28 -8.37
CA ARG A 215 28.02 -0.72 -9.24
C ARG A 215 28.14 -2.05 -8.51
N GLN A 216 28.55 -2.01 -7.25
CA GLN A 216 28.64 -3.18 -6.36
C GLN A 216 27.26 -3.79 -6.09
N LEU A 217 26.23 -2.96 -5.87
CA LEU A 217 24.84 -3.42 -5.73
C LEU A 217 24.33 -4.09 -7.01
N ILE A 218 24.58 -3.52 -8.18
CA ILE A 218 24.20 -4.12 -9.48
C ILE A 218 24.90 -5.48 -9.67
N ALA A 219 26.20 -5.57 -9.38
CA ALA A 219 26.94 -6.83 -9.45
C ALA A 219 26.38 -7.89 -8.48
N ALA A 220 26.11 -7.52 -7.23
CA ALA A 220 25.51 -8.42 -6.23
C ALA A 220 24.08 -8.85 -6.63
N SER A 221 23.28 -7.95 -7.21
CA SER A 221 21.94 -8.26 -7.74
C SER A 221 22.00 -9.27 -8.89
N GLU A 222 22.91 -9.07 -9.84
CA GLU A 222 23.13 -10.00 -10.95
C GLU A 222 23.61 -11.38 -10.46
N ILE A 223 24.47 -11.45 -9.44
CA ILE A 223 24.85 -12.73 -8.80
C ILE A 223 23.64 -13.42 -8.16
N ALA A 224 22.78 -12.68 -7.45
CA ALA A 224 21.56 -13.24 -6.86
C ALA A 224 20.64 -13.82 -7.94
N LYS A 225 20.44 -13.08 -9.03
CA LYS A 225 19.65 -13.52 -10.20
C LYS A 225 20.23 -14.80 -10.82
N ARG A 226 21.56 -14.89 -11.01
CA ARG A 226 22.22 -16.09 -11.55
C ARG A 226 22.08 -17.33 -10.66
N ASN A 227 21.86 -17.14 -9.36
CA ASN A 227 21.61 -18.22 -8.40
C ASN A 227 20.11 -18.39 -8.11
N GLU A 228 19.22 -17.78 -8.89
CA GLU A 228 17.75 -17.84 -8.74
C GLU A 228 17.23 -17.35 -7.38
N ILE A 229 18.00 -16.47 -6.71
CA ILE A 229 17.62 -15.83 -5.45
C ILE A 229 16.87 -14.54 -5.77
N TRP A 230 15.70 -14.69 -6.41
CA TRP A 230 14.96 -13.61 -7.07
C TRP A 230 14.66 -12.41 -6.17
N ASP A 231 14.25 -12.66 -4.92
CA ASP A 231 13.91 -11.59 -3.99
C ASP A 231 15.13 -10.77 -3.57
N ARG A 232 16.30 -11.41 -3.46
CA ARG A 232 17.56 -10.70 -3.19
C ARG A 232 18.01 -9.91 -4.41
N ALA A 233 17.86 -10.47 -5.61
CA ALA A 233 18.18 -9.76 -6.85
C ALA A 233 17.38 -8.45 -6.95
N ILE A 234 16.05 -8.53 -6.79
CA ILE A 234 15.14 -7.38 -6.83
C ILE A 234 15.45 -6.41 -5.67
N ASN A 235 15.58 -6.92 -4.44
CA ASN A 235 15.82 -6.07 -3.26
C ASN A 235 17.15 -5.32 -3.35
N THR A 236 18.21 -5.96 -3.85
CA THR A 236 19.51 -5.31 -4.04
C THR A 236 19.45 -4.25 -5.15
N ALA A 237 18.79 -4.53 -6.26
CA ALA A 237 18.63 -3.56 -7.35
C ALA A 237 17.78 -2.33 -6.94
N ASP A 238 16.77 -2.53 -6.10
CA ASP A 238 15.92 -1.45 -5.56
C ASP A 238 16.71 -0.46 -4.68
N ARG A 239 17.90 -0.85 -4.17
CA ARG A 239 18.72 -0.03 -3.28
C ARG A 239 19.62 0.97 -4.00
N THR A 240 19.76 0.88 -5.32
CA THR A 240 20.63 1.80 -6.05
C THR A 240 20.07 3.23 -6.07
N VAL A 241 20.93 4.23 -6.10
CA VAL A 241 20.55 5.65 -5.92
C VAL A 241 20.69 6.47 -7.19
N ALA A 242 21.78 6.31 -7.94
CA ALA A 242 22.08 7.10 -9.13
C ALA A 242 22.13 6.25 -10.42
N GLN A 243 22.64 5.02 -10.34
CA GLN A 243 22.68 4.09 -11.47
C GLN A 243 21.62 3.00 -11.28
N HIS A 244 20.69 2.91 -12.21
CA HIS A 244 19.56 1.99 -12.10
C HIS A 244 19.54 0.97 -13.23
N ASP A 245 19.34 -0.29 -12.86
CA ASP A 245 18.98 -1.34 -13.81
C ASP A 245 17.54 -1.79 -13.54
N PHE A 246 16.61 -1.25 -14.32
CA PHE A 246 15.19 -1.57 -14.17
C PHE A 246 14.86 -3.00 -14.61
N ALA A 247 15.69 -3.63 -15.44
CA ALA A 247 15.54 -5.05 -15.75
C ALA A 247 15.83 -5.94 -14.52
N LEU A 248 16.69 -5.48 -13.59
CA LEU A 248 16.93 -6.14 -12.31
C LEU A 248 15.88 -5.78 -11.23
N ARG A 249 15.41 -4.52 -11.19
CA ARG A 249 14.35 -4.09 -10.24
C ARG A 249 12.98 -4.72 -10.51
N TYR A 250 12.70 -4.99 -11.78
CA TYR A 250 11.46 -5.56 -12.27
C TYR A 250 11.73 -6.88 -12.99
N LEU A 251 12.50 -7.77 -12.36
CA LEU A 251 12.61 -9.16 -12.80
C LEU A 251 11.22 -9.83 -12.80
N ALA A 252 10.99 -10.66 -13.80
CA ALA A 252 9.79 -11.49 -13.94
C ALA A 252 10.19 -12.96 -14.17
N PRO A 253 10.80 -13.64 -13.19
CA PRO A 253 10.98 -15.09 -13.30
C PRO A 253 9.60 -15.74 -13.49
N TYR A 254 9.56 -16.84 -14.24
CA TYR A 254 8.33 -17.53 -14.61
C TYR A 254 7.36 -16.68 -15.46
N GLN A 255 7.83 -15.63 -16.15
CA GLN A 255 7.00 -14.77 -17.00
C GLN A 255 6.10 -15.58 -17.94
N GLN A 256 6.63 -16.61 -18.60
CA GLN A 256 5.84 -17.43 -19.54
C GLN A 256 4.63 -18.11 -18.88
N VAL A 257 4.76 -18.55 -17.62
CA VAL A 257 3.66 -19.13 -16.85
C VAL A 257 2.61 -18.06 -16.56
N PHE A 258 3.01 -16.90 -16.04
CA PHE A 258 2.09 -15.80 -15.73
C PHE A 258 1.43 -15.20 -16.98
N ALA A 259 2.17 -15.06 -18.09
CA ALA A 259 1.64 -14.63 -19.38
C ALA A 259 0.60 -15.64 -19.92
N GLY A 260 0.84 -16.94 -19.76
CA GLY A 260 -0.13 -17.99 -20.08
C GLY A 260 -1.42 -17.85 -19.26
N GLN A 261 -1.28 -17.72 -17.93
CA GLN A 261 -2.43 -17.58 -17.03
C GLN A 261 -3.18 -16.27 -17.23
N ALA A 262 -2.47 -15.16 -17.42
CA ALA A 262 -3.07 -13.85 -17.69
C ALA A 262 -3.92 -13.89 -18.97
N ARG A 263 -3.38 -14.45 -20.06
CA ARG A 263 -4.14 -14.65 -21.31
C ARG A 263 -5.36 -15.55 -21.11
N ALA A 264 -5.20 -16.69 -20.43
CA ALA A 264 -6.31 -17.62 -20.17
C ALA A 264 -7.44 -16.98 -19.37
N GLN A 265 -7.10 -16.12 -18.40
CA GLN A 265 -8.06 -15.42 -17.55
C GLN A 265 -8.49 -14.05 -18.08
N LYS A 266 -7.99 -13.62 -19.25
CA LYS A 266 -8.20 -12.27 -19.82
C LYS A 266 -7.82 -11.16 -18.84
N LEU A 267 -6.70 -11.32 -18.16
CA LEU A 267 -6.09 -10.35 -17.26
C LEU A 267 -4.97 -9.60 -17.97
N GLU A 268 -4.71 -8.37 -17.54
CA GLU A 268 -3.51 -7.65 -17.94
C GLU A 268 -2.27 -8.30 -17.32
N GLU A 269 -1.33 -8.78 -18.15
CA GLU A 269 -0.11 -9.48 -17.69
C GLU A 269 0.72 -8.65 -16.70
N HIS A 270 0.99 -7.39 -17.02
CA HIS A 270 1.84 -6.54 -16.19
C HIS A 270 1.21 -6.22 -14.82
N TRP A 271 -0.12 -6.19 -14.74
CA TRP A 271 -0.82 -6.08 -13.46
C TRP A 271 -0.67 -7.35 -12.61
N VAL A 272 -0.78 -8.53 -13.23
CA VAL A 272 -0.51 -9.83 -12.56
C VAL A 272 0.94 -9.87 -12.04
N LEU A 273 1.92 -9.51 -12.87
CA LEU A 273 3.33 -9.44 -12.45
C LEU A 273 3.56 -8.42 -11.33
N GLY A 274 2.91 -7.25 -11.42
CA GLY A 274 2.97 -6.22 -10.40
C GLY A 274 2.44 -6.69 -9.04
N LEU A 275 1.40 -7.52 -9.06
CA LEU A 275 0.84 -8.19 -7.89
C LEU A 275 1.80 -9.26 -7.35
N VAL A 276 2.28 -10.18 -8.19
CA VAL A 276 3.21 -11.25 -7.79
C VAL A 276 4.49 -10.68 -7.15
N ARG A 277 5.05 -9.62 -7.76
CA ARG A 277 6.20 -8.90 -7.19
C ARG A 277 5.86 -8.43 -5.79
N GLN A 278 4.70 -7.82 -5.59
CA GLN A 278 4.30 -7.28 -4.30
C GLN A 278 4.04 -8.37 -3.25
N GLU A 279 3.44 -9.49 -3.64
CA GLU A 279 3.08 -10.59 -2.74
C GLU A 279 4.29 -11.40 -2.26
N SER A 280 5.18 -11.78 -3.19
CA SER A 280 6.22 -12.78 -2.88
C SER A 280 7.61 -12.37 -3.31
N ARG A 281 7.76 -11.30 -4.10
CA ARG A 281 9.00 -11.04 -4.86
C ARG A 281 9.47 -12.29 -5.64
N PHE A 282 8.49 -13.05 -6.17
CA PHE A 282 8.68 -14.29 -6.93
C PHE A 282 9.30 -15.47 -6.17
N ILE A 283 9.18 -15.48 -4.84
CA ILE A 283 9.56 -16.64 -4.02
C ILE A 283 8.41 -17.67 -4.05
N SER A 284 8.59 -18.78 -4.77
CA SER A 284 7.55 -19.81 -4.93
C SER A 284 7.20 -20.54 -3.63
N ASN A 285 8.12 -20.63 -2.69
CA ASN A 285 7.90 -21.20 -1.36
C ASN A 285 7.56 -20.14 -0.28
N ALA A 286 7.22 -18.90 -0.66
CA ALA A 286 6.89 -17.85 0.30
C ALA A 286 5.73 -18.25 1.23
N LYS A 287 5.83 -17.90 2.51
CA LYS A 287 4.80 -18.12 3.52
C LYS A 287 4.70 -16.91 4.45
N SER A 288 3.51 -16.34 4.60
CA SER A 288 3.26 -15.24 5.55
C SER A 288 3.02 -15.77 6.97
N SER A 289 3.13 -14.87 7.96
CA SER A 289 2.84 -15.17 9.37
C SER A 289 1.37 -15.59 9.61
N VAL A 290 0.45 -15.15 8.76
CA VAL A 290 -0.98 -15.48 8.82
C VAL A 290 -1.36 -16.67 7.93
N GLY A 291 -0.38 -17.29 7.24
CA GLY A 291 -0.55 -18.55 6.51
C GLY A 291 -0.83 -18.42 5.01
N ALA A 292 -0.72 -17.22 4.43
CA ALA A 292 -0.72 -17.04 2.98
C ALA A 292 0.51 -17.71 2.35
N ALA A 293 0.39 -18.28 1.14
CA ALA A 293 1.47 -19.08 0.55
C ALA A 293 1.64 -18.94 -0.98
N GLY A 294 2.90 -19.14 -1.40
CA GLY A 294 3.33 -19.16 -2.80
C GLY A 294 3.45 -17.79 -3.46
N LEU A 295 3.63 -17.80 -4.78
CA LEU A 295 3.93 -16.62 -5.60
C LEU A 295 2.89 -15.49 -5.48
N MET A 296 1.62 -15.85 -5.39
CA MET A 296 0.48 -14.93 -5.29
C MET A 296 -0.14 -14.94 -3.89
N GLN A 297 0.57 -15.45 -2.87
CA GLN A 297 0.18 -15.43 -1.45
C GLN A 297 -1.30 -15.77 -1.20
N LEU A 298 -1.74 -16.93 -1.67
CA LEU A 298 -3.11 -17.37 -1.45
C LEU A 298 -3.31 -17.84 -0.01
N MET A 299 -4.43 -17.46 0.60
CA MET A 299 -4.86 -18.03 1.87
C MET A 299 -5.35 -19.47 1.69
N PRO A 300 -5.20 -20.36 2.70
CA PRO A 300 -5.64 -21.76 2.56
C PRO A 300 -7.12 -21.93 2.21
N ALA A 301 -7.99 -21.10 2.79
CA ALA A 301 -9.43 -21.11 2.48
C ALA A 301 -9.69 -20.70 1.03
N THR A 302 -9.06 -19.62 0.57
CA THR A 302 -9.16 -19.11 -0.81
C THR A 302 -8.65 -20.14 -1.81
N ALA A 303 -7.46 -20.71 -1.61
CA ALA A 303 -6.91 -21.73 -2.51
C ALA A 303 -7.83 -22.95 -2.64
N ARG A 304 -8.39 -23.46 -1.52
CA ARG A 304 -9.37 -24.57 -1.56
C ARG A 304 -10.68 -24.19 -2.24
N TRP A 305 -11.12 -22.95 -2.08
CA TRP A 305 -12.32 -22.45 -2.76
C TRP A 305 -12.10 -22.38 -4.28
N VAL A 306 -10.98 -21.80 -4.70
CA VAL A 306 -10.61 -21.70 -6.13
C VAL A 306 -10.41 -23.07 -6.75
N ALA A 307 -9.65 -23.97 -6.10
CA ALA A 307 -9.40 -25.31 -6.61
C ALA A 307 -10.71 -26.07 -6.87
N ARG A 308 -11.70 -25.95 -5.96
CA ARG A 308 -13.04 -26.52 -6.17
C ARG A 308 -13.77 -25.87 -7.34
N LYS A 309 -13.70 -24.54 -7.48
CA LYS A 309 -14.31 -23.81 -8.62
C LYS A 309 -13.69 -24.19 -9.96
N MET A 310 -12.40 -24.50 -9.98
CA MET A 310 -11.68 -24.98 -11.15
C MET A 310 -11.86 -26.49 -11.41
N GLY A 311 -12.61 -27.20 -10.57
CA GLY A 311 -12.83 -28.65 -10.71
C GLY A 311 -11.60 -29.51 -10.40
N MET A 312 -10.60 -28.97 -9.68
CA MET A 312 -9.42 -29.72 -9.26
C MET A 312 -9.82 -30.75 -8.18
N LYS A 313 -9.88 -32.01 -8.57
CA LYS A 313 -10.05 -33.15 -7.65
C LYS A 313 -8.78 -33.29 -6.80
N ASP A 314 -8.95 -33.61 -5.51
CA ASP A 314 -7.86 -33.92 -4.57
C ASP A 314 -6.78 -32.83 -4.45
N PHE A 315 -7.18 -31.56 -4.41
CA PHE A 315 -6.25 -30.47 -4.12
C PHE A 315 -5.63 -30.61 -2.73
N GLN A 316 -4.30 -30.79 -2.71
CA GLN A 316 -3.50 -30.79 -1.50
C GLN A 316 -2.84 -29.43 -1.32
N TRP A 317 -2.90 -28.89 -0.09
CA TRP A 317 -2.36 -27.56 0.22
C TRP A 317 -0.90 -27.38 -0.19
N ALA A 318 -0.06 -28.41 -0.06
CA ALA A 318 1.36 -28.36 -0.45
C ALA A 318 1.58 -27.96 -1.93
N LYS A 319 0.62 -28.24 -2.82
CA LYS A 319 0.71 -27.85 -4.24
C LYS A 319 0.70 -26.34 -4.46
N VAL A 320 0.29 -25.53 -3.47
CA VAL A 320 0.32 -24.06 -3.55
C VAL A 320 1.73 -23.48 -3.71
N HIS A 321 2.78 -24.30 -3.50
CA HIS A 321 4.17 -23.91 -3.71
C HIS A 321 4.70 -24.23 -5.13
N SER A 322 3.94 -24.98 -5.96
CA SER A 322 4.26 -25.11 -7.39
C SER A 322 3.96 -23.80 -8.10
N VAL A 323 4.88 -23.39 -8.98
CA VAL A 323 4.77 -22.17 -9.78
C VAL A 323 3.48 -22.20 -10.60
N GLU A 324 3.22 -23.30 -11.30
CA GLU A 324 2.08 -23.49 -12.21
C GLU A 324 0.76 -23.50 -11.44
N VAL A 325 0.69 -24.27 -10.34
CA VAL A 325 -0.53 -24.38 -9.54
C VAL A 325 -0.85 -23.06 -8.86
N ASN A 326 0.14 -22.40 -8.25
CA ASN A 326 -0.08 -21.12 -7.57
C ASN A 326 -0.50 -20.04 -8.56
N ALA A 327 0.18 -19.93 -9.70
CA ALA A 327 -0.16 -18.96 -10.74
C ALA A 327 -1.57 -19.18 -11.29
N ALA A 328 -1.97 -20.43 -11.52
CA ALA A 328 -3.32 -20.76 -11.99
C ALA A 328 -4.40 -20.39 -10.95
N LEU A 329 -4.23 -20.82 -9.69
CA LEU A 329 -5.19 -20.52 -8.62
C LEU A 329 -5.28 -19.00 -8.36
N GLY A 330 -4.14 -18.32 -8.30
CA GLY A 330 -4.08 -16.90 -7.99
C GLY A 330 -4.64 -16.03 -9.12
N SER A 331 -4.34 -16.38 -10.38
CA SER A 331 -4.88 -15.66 -11.54
C SER A 331 -6.39 -15.88 -11.66
N PHE A 332 -6.88 -17.11 -11.42
CA PHE A 332 -8.32 -17.37 -11.39
C PHE A 332 -9.02 -16.56 -10.29
N TYR A 333 -8.44 -16.52 -9.08
CA TYR A 333 -8.99 -15.73 -7.98
C TYR A 333 -9.01 -14.24 -8.31
N LEU A 334 -7.89 -13.70 -8.81
CA LEU A 334 -7.78 -12.31 -9.22
C LEU A 334 -8.83 -11.93 -10.28
N LYS A 335 -9.05 -12.80 -11.26
CA LYS A 335 -10.10 -12.61 -12.27
C LYS A 335 -11.51 -12.65 -11.68
N THR A 336 -11.79 -13.60 -10.79
CA THR A 336 -13.08 -13.69 -10.10
C THR A 336 -13.37 -12.40 -9.32
N VAL A 337 -12.38 -11.88 -8.59
CA VAL A 337 -12.49 -10.64 -7.83
C VAL A 337 -12.62 -9.42 -8.75
N LEU A 338 -11.90 -9.39 -9.88
CA LEU A 338 -11.99 -8.32 -10.87
C LEU A 338 -13.41 -8.23 -11.47
N ASP A 339 -13.98 -9.37 -11.83
CA ASP A 339 -15.33 -9.44 -12.43
C ASP A 339 -16.43 -9.05 -11.44
N ASP A 340 -16.28 -9.44 -10.16
CA ASP A 340 -17.19 -9.07 -9.07
C ASP A 340 -17.11 -7.57 -8.70
N LEU A 341 -16.12 -6.84 -9.22
CA LEU A 341 -15.88 -5.41 -8.96
C LEU A 341 -15.89 -4.58 -10.25
N ASP A 342 -16.70 -5.00 -11.23
CA ASP A 342 -16.96 -4.28 -12.48
C ASP A 342 -15.71 -3.96 -13.30
N GLY A 343 -14.68 -4.82 -13.23
CA GLY A 343 -13.44 -4.62 -13.99
C GLY A 343 -12.49 -3.57 -13.42
N GLN A 344 -12.74 -3.06 -12.20
CA GLN A 344 -11.92 -2.00 -11.60
C GLN A 344 -10.68 -2.58 -10.91
N THR A 345 -9.52 -2.50 -11.57
CA THR A 345 -8.25 -3.08 -11.11
C THR A 345 -7.81 -2.56 -9.74
N VAL A 346 -8.02 -1.29 -9.44
CA VAL A 346 -7.70 -0.68 -8.12
C VAL A 346 -8.54 -1.32 -7.00
N LEU A 347 -9.85 -1.46 -7.21
CA LEU A 347 -10.72 -2.17 -6.26
C LEU A 347 -10.32 -3.64 -6.14
N ALA A 348 -10.04 -4.29 -7.26
CA ALA A 348 -9.65 -5.69 -7.28
C ALA A 348 -8.33 -5.94 -6.54
N SER A 349 -7.34 -5.06 -6.64
CA SER A 349 -6.12 -5.15 -5.84
C SER A 349 -6.37 -4.93 -4.34
N ALA A 350 -7.23 -3.99 -3.96
CA ALA A 350 -7.63 -3.83 -2.56
C ALA A 350 -8.36 -5.07 -2.04
N ALA A 351 -9.23 -5.65 -2.86
CA ALA A 351 -10.00 -6.84 -2.55
C ALA A 351 -9.16 -8.11 -2.48
N TYR A 352 -8.12 -8.23 -3.32
CA TYR A 352 -7.19 -9.35 -3.27
C TYR A 352 -6.49 -9.42 -1.92
N ASN A 353 -6.01 -8.28 -1.42
CA ASN A 353 -5.29 -8.19 -0.14
C ASN A 353 -6.21 -8.19 1.10
N ALA A 354 -7.34 -7.46 1.06
CA ALA A 354 -8.19 -7.25 2.23
C ALA A 354 -9.55 -7.96 2.20
N GLY A 355 -9.88 -8.63 1.10
CA GLY A 355 -11.17 -9.25 0.85
C GLY A 355 -12.16 -8.33 0.11
N PRO A 356 -12.98 -8.85 -0.83
CA PRO A 356 -13.92 -8.06 -1.64
C PRO A 356 -14.94 -7.25 -0.83
N GLY A 357 -15.40 -7.79 0.30
CA GLY A 357 -16.33 -7.10 1.18
C GLY A 357 -15.75 -5.83 1.81
N ARG A 358 -14.43 -5.80 2.10
CA ARG A 358 -13.76 -4.60 2.62
C ARG A 358 -13.54 -3.58 1.51
N ALA A 359 -13.06 -4.00 0.35
CA ALA A 359 -12.87 -3.11 -0.79
C ALA A 359 -14.16 -2.37 -1.17
N ARG A 360 -15.30 -3.07 -1.27
CA ARG A 360 -16.61 -2.44 -1.51
C ARG A 360 -17.04 -1.49 -0.39
N ARG A 361 -16.78 -1.86 0.87
CA ARG A 361 -17.09 -0.99 2.01
C ARG A 361 -16.32 0.33 1.96
N TRP A 362 -15.12 0.34 1.38
CA TRP A 362 -14.30 1.55 1.27
C TRP A 362 -14.64 2.43 0.06
N GLN A 363 -15.47 1.93 -0.87
CA GLN A 363 -16.09 2.78 -1.89
C GLN A 363 -16.92 3.88 -1.23
N ASP A 364 -17.05 4.99 -1.93
CA ASP A 364 -17.92 6.10 -1.54
C ASP A 364 -19.31 5.95 -2.17
N ASP A 365 -20.31 6.71 -1.71
CA ASP A 365 -21.65 6.71 -2.30
C ASP A 365 -21.68 7.51 -3.62
N LYS A 366 -20.62 8.28 -3.88
CA LYS A 366 -20.33 8.95 -5.16
C LYS A 366 -19.08 8.34 -5.83
N PRO A 367 -18.87 8.54 -7.14
CA PRO A 367 -17.61 8.17 -7.77
C PRO A 367 -16.43 8.88 -7.11
N LEU A 368 -15.30 8.18 -6.99
CA LEU A 368 -14.10 8.66 -6.29
C LEU A 368 -12.86 8.45 -7.15
N GLU A 369 -11.99 9.45 -7.27
CA GLU A 369 -10.68 9.28 -7.93
C GLU A 369 -9.92 8.10 -7.33
N GLY A 370 -9.34 7.23 -8.18
CA GLY A 370 -8.65 6.02 -7.75
C GLY A 370 -7.51 6.26 -6.76
N ALA A 371 -6.75 7.34 -6.94
CA ALA A 371 -5.68 7.72 -6.01
C ALA A 371 -6.23 8.14 -4.64
N ILE A 372 -7.38 8.84 -4.60
CA ILE A 372 -8.06 9.19 -3.35
C ILE A 372 -8.64 7.94 -2.67
N TYR A 373 -9.24 7.02 -3.44
CA TYR A 373 -9.67 5.73 -2.90
C TYR A 373 -8.50 4.99 -2.26
N ALA A 374 -7.39 4.82 -2.99
CA ALA A 374 -6.21 4.12 -2.50
C ALA A 374 -5.64 4.78 -1.23
N GLU A 375 -5.43 6.10 -1.23
CA GLU A 375 -4.85 6.80 -0.08
C GLU A 375 -5.78 6.86 1.14
N SER A 376 -7.08 6.69 0.94
CA SER A 376 -8.05 6.67 2.04
C SER A 376 -8.39 5.26 2.55
N ILE A 377 -7.78 4.19 2.02
CA ILE A 377 -7.94 2.82 2.55
C ILE A 377 -7.54 2.78 4.05
N PRO A 378 -8.43 2.33 4.96
CA PRO A 378 -8.17 2.30 6.40
C PRO A 378 -7.02 1.39 6.85
N PHE A 379 -6.72 0.35 6.10
CA PHE A 379 -5.64 -0.57 6.44
C PHE A 379 -4.35 -0.10 5.80
N ASP A 380 -3.36 0.20 6.64
CA ASP A 380 -2.09 0.77 6.19
C ASP A 380 -1.37 -0.17 5.23
N GLU A 381 -1.37 -1.48 5.53
CA GLU A 381 -0.86 -2.53 4.65
C GLU A 381 -1.53 -2.53 3.27
N THR A 382 -2.87 -2.54 3.23
CA THR A 382 -3.62 -2.58 1.97
C THR A 382 -3.48 -1.28 1.18
N ARG A 383 -3.43 -0.14 1.86
CA ARG A 383 -3.19 1.17 1.24
C ARG A 383 -1.86 1.20 0.49
N ASP A 384 -0.80 0.75 1.15
CA ASP A 384 0.53 0.70 0.53
C ASP A 384 0.63 -0.39 -0.53
N TYR A 385 -0.05 -1.52 -0.31
CA TYR A 385 -0.14 -2.62 -1.28
C TYR A 385 -0.72 -2.14 -2.61
N VAL A 386 -1.89 -1.48 -2.61
CA VAL A 386 -2.55 -1.03 -3.84
C VAL A 386 -1.66 -0.06 -4.62
N LYS A 387 -1.08 0.94 -3.93
CA LYS A 387 -0.14 1.89 -4.56
C LYS A 387 1.04 1.17 -5.20
N LYS A 388 1.65 0.22 -4.50
CA LYS A 388 2.79 -0.56 -5.01
C LYS A 388 2.41 -1.46 -6.18
N VAL A 389 1.28 -2.16 -6.14
CA VAL A 389 0.84 -3.02 -7.26
C VAL A 389 0.61 -2.20 -8.53
N MET A 390 -0.04 -1.04 -8.42
CA MET A 390 -0.31 -0.19 -9.57
C MET A 390 0.96 0.42 -10.16
N THR A 391 1.88 0.88 -9.32
CA THR A 391 3.20 1.35 -9.76
C THR A 391 4.03 0.21 -10.35
N ASN A 392 4.02 -0.98 -9.75
CA ASN A 392 4.74 -2.13 -10.31
C ASN A 392 4.21 -2.49 -11.70
N ALA A 393 2.90 -2.46 -11.91
CA ALA A 393 2.29 -2.75 -13.21
C ALA A 393 2.74 -1.76 -14.30
N LEU A 394 2.83 -0.47 -13.97
CA LEU A 394 3.40 0.57 -14.84
C LEU A 394 4.83 0.21 -15.27
N TYR A 395 5.70 -0.11 -14.30
CA TYR A 395 7.10 -0.42 -14.59
C TYR A 395 7.29 -1.75 -15.32
N TYR A 396 6.53 -2.80 -15.00
CA TYR A 396 6.57 -4.05 -15.77
C TYR A 396 6.19 -3.84 -17.23
N ALA A 397 5.12 -3.06 -17.48
CA ALA A 397 4.70 -2.74 -18.84
C ALA A 397 5.81 -2.03 -19.63
N ALA A 398 6.51 -1.10 -18.98
CA ALA A 398 7.61 -0.38 -19.59
C ALA A 398 8.85 -1.25 -19.84
N VAL A 399 9.27 -2.06 -18.86
CA VAL A 399 10.47 -2.92 -18.95
C VAL A 399 10.28 -4.01 -20.00
N HIS A 400 9.06 -4.51 -20.18
CA HIS A 400 8.75 -5.55 -21.17
C HIS A 400 8.49 -4.98 -22.59
N GLY A 401 8.76 -3.69 -22.82
CA GLY A 401 8.63 -3.05 -24.14
C GLY A 401 7.17 -2.82 -24.58
N GLY A 402 6.21 -2.89 -23.66
CA GLY A 402 4.83 -2.52 -23.91
C GLY A 402 4.62 -1.00 -23.93
N ASN A 403 3.40 -0.56 -24.21
CA ASN A 403 3.00 0.83 -24.02
C ASN A 403 2.39 0.97 -22.60
N PRO A 404 3.15 1.49 -21.61
CA PRO A 404 2.66 1.58 -20.24
C PRO A 404 1.46 2.54 -20.16
N ARG A 405 0.32 2.02 -19.71
CA ARG A 405 -0.81 2.87 -19.29
C ARG A 405 -0.33 3.80 -18.17
N SER A 406 -0.62 5.10 -18.28
CA SER A 406 -0.28 6.07 -17.24
C SER A 406 -0.88 5.68 -15.89
N LEU A 407 -0.27 6.12 -14.80
CA LEU A 407 -0.77 5.81 -13.47
C LEU A 407 -2.12 6.49 -13.25
N HIS A 408 -2.35 7.71 -13.75
CA HIS A 408 -3.66 8.38 -13.75
C HIS A 408 -4.74 7.51 -14.42
N GLU A 409 -4.50 7.03 -15.64
CA GLU A 409 -5.47 6.20 -16.37
C GLU A 409 -5.68 4.85 -15.67
N ARG A 410 -4.62 4.25 -15.13
CA ARG A 410 -4.70 2.99 -14.38
C ARG A 410 -5.49 3.15 -13.08
N MET A 411 -5.30 4.25 -12.36
CA MET A 411 -6.03 4.53 -11.14
C MET A 411 -7.49 4.85 -11.43
N GLY A 412 -7.75 5.60 -12.50
CA GLY A 412 -9.09 5.88 -13.01
C GLY A 412 -10.02 6.48 -11.95
N VAL A 413 -11.32 6.21 -12.12
CA VAL A 413 -12.37 6.59 -11.17
C VAL A 413 -13.00 5.31 -10.63
N ILE A 414 -13.06 5.22 -9.31
CA ILE A 414 -13.79 4.17 -8.61
C ILE A 414 -15.28 4.50 -8.64
N GLY A 415 -16.08 3.56 -9.15
CA GLY A 415 -17.53 3.68 -9.17
C GLY A 415 -18.12 3.85 -7.78
N ALA A 416 -19.28 4.52 -7.71
CA ALA A 416 -20.06 4.61 -6.48
C ALA A 416 -20.42 3.22 -5.95
N ARG A 417 -20.60 3.13 -4.64
CA ARG A 417 -21.00 1.89 -3.97
C ARG A 417 -22.36 1.44 -4.51
N GLY A 418 -22.37 0.34 -5.26
CA GLY A 418 -23.61 -0.32 -5.68
C GLY A 418 -24.36 -0.92 -4.48
N ARG A 419 -25.65 -1.27 -4.67
CA ARG A 419 -26.41 -2.03 -3.65
C ARG A 419 -25.61 -3.29 -3.29
N ALA A 420 -25.31 -3.45 -2.00
CA ALA A 420 -24.47 -4.54 -1.50
C ALA A 420 -25.02 -5.90 -1.95
N GLN A 421 -24.37 -6.51 -2.95
CA GLN A 421 -24.52 -7.93 -3.17
C GLN A 421 -23.56 -8.63 -2.21
N SER A 422 -24.07 -9.58 -1.43
CA SER A 422 -23.22 -10.46 -0.63
C SER A 422 -22.32 -11.24 -1.58
N SER A 423 -21.03 -10.93 -1.59
CA SER A 423 -20.07 -11.75 -2.33
C SER A 423 -19.66 -12.93 -1.47
N ASN A 424 -19.87 -14.13 -2.01
CA ASN A 424 -19.45 -15.39 -1.41
C ASN A 424 -17.98 -15.74 -1.76
N ILE A 425 -17.22 -14.74 -2.23
CA ILE A 425 -15.79 -14.86 -2.52
C ILE A 425 -15.02 -14.69 -1.19
N PRO A 426 -14.24 -15.70 -0.77
CA PRO A 426 -13.58 -15.76 0.53
C PRO A 426 -12.35 -14.85 0.66
#